data_AF-A0A4Q7BH52-F1
#
_entry.id   AF-A0A4Q7BH52-F1
#
_cell.length_a   1.000
_cell.length_b   1.000
_cell.length_c   1.000
_cell.angle_alpha   90.00
_cell.angle_beta   90.00
_cell.angle_gamma   90.00
#
_symmetry.space_group_name_H-M   'P 1'
#
loop_
_entity.id
_entity.type
_entity.pdbx_description
1 polymer ?
#
loop_
_entity_poly.entity_id
_entity_poly.type
_entity_poly.pdbx_seq_one_letter_code
_entity_poly.pdbx_strand_id
1 'polypeptide(L)'
;MSKKELGKQSRQGKALLLDLRDHACRLLKNIQAVDASTADQISNELMYQISQDWGGQSIYIIKDDTFHAEERDIQIYKEFNGYNHSELAKKYKLTEVYIYRIVKRMAEQERNRMQPSLFEV
;
A
#
# COMPACT_ATOMS: atom_id res chain seq x y z
N MET A 1 -13.62 -34.93 17.32
CA MET A 1 -13.19 -34.67 15.93
C MET A 1 -11.82 -34.01 15.97
N SER A 2 -10.79 -34.65 15.40
CA SER A 2 -9.43 -34.10 15.38
C SER A 2 -9.42 -32.79 14.59
N LYS A 3 -8.87 -31.71 15.17
CA LYS A 3 -8.64 -30.44 14.47
C LYS A 3 -7.62 -30.75 13.36
N LYS A 4 -8.10 -30.92 12.14
CA LYS A 4 -7.26 -31.13 10.97
C LYS A 4 -6.37 -29.89 10.82
N GLU A 5 -5.07 -30.06 10.99
CA GLU A 5 -4.14 -28.94 10.84
C GLU A 5 -4.20 -28.41 9.41
N LEU A 6 -4.34 -27.09 9.29
CA LEU A 6 -4.36 -26.43 7.99
C LEU A 6 -3.02 -26.64 7.29
N GLY A 7 -3.05 -26.96 5.99
CA GLY A 7 -1.85 -27.00 5.16
C GLY A 7 -1.16 -25.64 5.07
N LYS A 8 0.13 -25.61 4.68
CA LYS A 8 0.94 -24.38 4.62
C LYS A 8 0.25 -23.27 3.83
N GLN A 9 -0.26 -23.57 2.64
CA GLN A 9 -0.96 -22.58 1.81
C GLN A 9 -2.24 -22.06 2.48
N SER A 10 -3.03 -22.93 3.10
CA SER A 10 -4.24 -22.51 3.83
C SER A 10 -3.92 -21.62 5.04
N ARG A 11 -2.79 -21.87 5.73
CA ARG A 11 -2.32 -20.99 6.80
C ARG A 11 -1.90 -19.62 6.27
N GLN A 12 -1.17 -19.58 5.15
CA GLN A 12 -0.74 -18.33 4.52
C GLN A 12 -1.93 -17.52 3.99
N GLY A 13 -2.90 -18.17 3.34
CA GLY A 13 -4.13 -17.52 2.89
C GLY A 13 -4.95 -16.96 4.05
N LYS A 14 -5.06 -17.69 5.16
CA LYS A 14 -5.71 -17.18 6.38
C LYS A 14 -4.97 -15.97 6.97
N ALA A 15 -3.65 -16.02 7.03
CA ALA A 15 -2.85 -14.89 7.51
C ALA A 15 -3.06 -13.66 6.62
N LEU A 16 -3.02 -13.83 5.30
CA LEU A 16 -3.26 -12.75 4.33
C LEU A 16 -4.64 -12.09 4.53
N LEU A 17 -5.70 -12.87 4.74
CA LEU A 17 -7.05 -12.34 4.99
C LEU A 17 -7.12 -11.54 6.29
N LEU A 18 -6.47 -12.00 7.35
CA LEU A 18 -6.40 -11.28 8.62
C LEU A 18 -5.60 -9.98 8.50
N ASP A 19 -4.46 -10.01 7.81
CA ASP A 19 -3.64 -8.82 7.56
C ASP A 19 -4.41 -7.79 6.71
N LEU A 20 -5.16 -8.24 5.70
CA LEU A 20 -6.01 -7.36 4.88
C LEU A 20 -7.07 -6.66 5.73
N ARG A 21 -7.76 -7.40 6.60
CA ARG A 21 -8.74 -6.83 7.54
C ARG A 21 -8.09 -5.79 8.44
N ASP A 22 -6.96 -6.12 9.05
CA ASP A 22 -6.30 -5.26 10.03
C ASP A 22 -5.74 -3.99 9.37
N HIS A 23 -5.24 -4.09 8.14
CA HIS A 23 -4.84 -2.95 7.33
C HIS A 23 -6.02 -2.05 6.97
N ALA A 24 -7.12 -2.62 6.46
CA ALA A 24 -8.32 -1.86 6.14
C ALA A 24 -8.87 -1.12 7.37
N CYS A 25 -8.93 -1.80 8.51
CA CYS A 25 -9.41 -1.23 9.77
C CYS A 25 -8.55 -0.04 10.21
N ARG A 26 -7.23 -0.20 10.17
CA ARG A 26 -6.28 0.87 10.52
C ARG A 26 -6.42 2.08 9.59
N LEU A 27 -6.59 1.85 8.29
CA LEU A 27 -6.78 2.94 7.33
C LEU A 27 -8.11 3.68 7.58
N LEU A 28 -9.20 2.95 7.80
CA LEU A 28 -10.52 3.51 8.08
C LEU A 28 -10.54 4.31 9.38
N LYS A 29 -9.86 3.85 10.44
CA LYS A 29 -9.72 4.58 11.71
C LYS A 29 -8.99 5.92 11.59
N ASN A 30 -8.23 6.15 10.53
CA ASN A 30 -7.59 7.44 10.26
C ASN A 30 -8.53 8.46 9.57
N ILE A 31 -9.73 8.03 9.16
CA ILE A 31 -10.72 8.90 8.51
C ILE A 31 -11.63 9.47 9.60
N GLN A 32 -11.65 10.80 9.74
CA GLN A 32 -12.37 11.48 10.82
C GLN A 32 -13.88 11.19 10.86
N ALA A 33 -14.49 10.89 9.70
CA ALA A 33 -15.92 10.58 9.58
C ALA A 33 -16.28 9.11 9.92
N VAL A 34 -15.29 8.25 10.21
CA VAL A 34 -15.50 6.82 10.45
C VAL A 34 -15.16 6.49 11.90
N ASP A 35 -16.15 6.02 12.65
CA ASP A 35 -15.93 5.55 14.02
C ASP A 35 -15.30 4.14 14.05
N ALA A 36 -14.76 3.76 15.22
CA ALA A 36 -14.06 2.50 15.39
C ALA A 36 -14.94 1.26 15.11
N SER A 37 -16.22 1.30 15.47
CA SER A 37 -17.13 0.17 15.25
C SER A 37 -17.45 0.01 13.77
N THR A 38 -17.73 1.11 13.08
CA THR A 38 -17.94 1.10 11.62
C THR A 38 -16.69 0.62 10.88
N ALA A 39 -15.49 1.07 11.28
CA ALA A 39 -14.24 0.60 10.70
C ALA A 39 -14.05 -0.92 10.85
N ASP A 40 -14.34 -1.48 12.04
CA ASP A 40 -14.24 -2.92 12.29
C ASP A 40 -15.27 -3.71 11.46
N GLN A 41 -16.51 -3.22 11.33
CA GLN A 41 -17.55 -3.86 10.52
C GLN A 41 -17.15 -3.93 9.04
N ILE A 42 -16.79 -2.79 8.45
CA ILE A 42 -16.39 -2.70 7.04
C ILE A 42 -15.20 -3.61 6.76
N SER A 43 -14.23 -3.67 7.67
CA SER A 43 -13.01 -4.46 7.47
C SER A 43 -13.28 -5.96 7.55
N ASN A 44 -14.17 -6.40 8.46
CA ASN A 44 -14.59 -7.80 8.54
C ASN A 44 -15.38 -8.21 7.29
N GLU A 45 -16.28 -7.35 6.82
CA GLU A 45 -17.05 -7.59 5.60
C GLU A 45 -16.14 -7.69 4.37
N LEU A 46 -15.15 -6.78 4.24
CA LEU A 46 -14.14 -6.85 3.17
C LEU A 46 -13.41 -8.19 3.17
N MET A 47 -12.93 -8.64 4.34
CA MET A 47 -12.25 -9.94 4.47
C MET A 47 -13.17 -11.09 4.06
N TYR A 48 -14.44 -11.05 4.47
CA TYR A 48 -15.42 -12.06 4.13
C TYR A 48 -15.66 -12.13 2.61
N GLN A 49 -15.88 -10.99 1.96
CA GLN A 49 -16.10 -10.90 0.51
C GLN A 49 -14.91 -11.45 -0.28
N ILE A 50 -13.68 -11.02 0.07
CA ILE A 50 -12.47 -11.55 -0.57
C ILE A 50 -12.34 -13.07 -0.37
N SER A 51 -12.70 -13.58 0.81
CA SER A 51 -12.71 -15.03 1.06
C SER A 51 -13.76 -15.77 0.21
N GLN A 52 -14.90 -15.16 -0.12
CA GLN A 52 -15.90 -15.79 -0.98
C GLN A 52 -15.45 -15.78 -2.44
N ASP A 53 -14.93 -14.64 -2.91
CA ASP A 53 -14.60 -14.45 -4.32
C ASP A 53 -13.31 -15.19 -4.74
N TRP A 54 -12.32 -15.24 -3.84
CA TRP A 54 -10.98 -15.76 -4.12
C TRP A 54 -10.66 -17.07 -3.38
N GLY A 55 -11.55 -17.50 -2.49
CA GLY A 55 -11.38 -18.73 -1.70
C GLY A 55 -11.24 -19.97 -2.58
N GLY A 56 -10.37 -20.90 -2.16
CA GLY A 56 -10.14 -22.16 -2.88
C GLY A 56 -9.17 -22.06 -4.06
N GLN A 57 -8.76 -20.85 -4.45
CA GLN A 57 -7.77 -20.64 -5.51
C GLN A 57 -6.34 -20.65 -4.95
N SER A 58 -5.36 -21.07 -5.76
CA SER A 58 -3.94 -20.91 -5.47
C SER A 58 -3.40 -19.76 -6.32
N ILE A 59 -3.33 -18.56 -5.73
CA ILE A 59 -2.90 -17.34 -6.40
C ILE A 59 -1.48 -16.95 -5.99
N TYR A 60 -0.69 -16.48 -6.95
CA TYR A 60 0.60 -15.86 -6.69
C TYR A 60 0.39 -14.36 -6.45
N ILE A 61 0.72 -13.89 -5.24
CA ILE A 61 0.73 -12.46 -4.93
C ILE A 61 2.08 -11.91 -5.34
N ILE A 62 2.10 -11.08 -6.38
CA ILE A 62 3.29 -10.34 -6.77
C ILE A 62 3.69 -9.39 -5.64
N LYS A 63 4.99 -9.17 -5.48
CA LYS A 63 5.46 -8.03 -4.70
C LYS A 63 5.23 -6.79 -5.55
N ASP A 64 4.31 -5.94 -5.14
CA ASP A 64 4.14 -4.65 -5.81
C ASP A 64 5.36 -3.77 -5.48
N ASP A 65 6.27 -3.66 -6.44
CA ASP A 65 7.40 -2.74 -6.39
C ASP A 65 7.02 -1.38 -7.03
N THR A 66 5.78 -1.25 -7.53
CA THR A 66 5.28 -0.04 -8.19
C THR A 66 4.90 0.99 -7.13
N PHE A 67 5.64 2.10 -7.12
CA PHE A 67 5.31 3.24 -6.28
C PHE A 67 4.01 3.90 -6.76
N HIS A 68 2.93 3.80 -5.98
CA HIS A 68 1.75 4.64 -6.19
C HIS A 68 2.00 5.97 -5.50
N ALA A 69 2.34 6.99 -6.27
CA ALA A 69 2.55 8.33 -5.73
C ALA A 69 1.23 8.84 -5.12
N GLU A 70 1.18 8.98 -3.81
CA GLU A 70 0.09 9.68 -3.14
C GLU A 70 0.04 11.13 -3.64
N GLU A 71 -1.13 11.77 -3.62
CA GLU A 71 -1.30 13.16 -4.06
C GLU A 71 -0.31 14.12 -3.37
N ARG A 72 0.01 13.84 -2.10
CA ARG A 72 1.05 14.53 -1.34
C ARG A 72 2.44 14.39 -1.97
N ASP A 73 2.82 13.18 -2.37
CA ASP A 73 4.15 12.90 -2.92
C ASP A 73 4.30 13.54 -4.31
N ILE A 74 3.22 13.58 -5.09
CA ILE A 74 3.13 14.36 -6.35
C ILE A 74 3.36 15.85 -6.06
N GLN A 75 2.69 16.39 -5.05
CA GLN A 75 2.82 17.81 -4.71
C GLN A 75 4.23 18.14 -4.18
N ILE A 76 4.81 17.28 -3.35
CA ILE A 76 6.21 17.40 -2.89
C ILE A 76 7.16 17.45 -4.08
N TYR A 77 6.98 16.57 -5.07
CA TYR A 77 7.83 16.55 -6.24
C TYR A 77 7.66 17.78 -7.14
N LYS A 78 6.43 18.27 -7.32
CA LYS A 78 6.17 19.52 -8.08
C LYS A 78 6.79 20.75 -7.42
N GLU A 79 6.84 20.79 -6.09
CA GLU A 79 7.44 21.88 -5.32
C GLU A 79 8.95 21.73 -5.13
N PHE A 80 9.51 20.59 -5.54
CA PHE A 80 10.94 20.33 -5.40
C PHE A 80 11.74 21.14 -6.43
N ASN A 81 12.74 21.88 -5.95
CA ASN A 81 13.56 22.77 -6.78
C ASN A 81 15.04 22.33 -6.91
N GLY A 82 15.38 21.13 -6.43
CA GLY A 82 16.73 20.59 -6.43
C GLY A 82 17.45 20.68 -5.08
N TYR A 83 17.12 21.68 -4.25
CA TYR A 83 17.88 21.98 -3.03
C TYR A 83 17.02 22.16 -1.76
N ASN A 84 15.68 22.20 -1.88
CA ASN A 84 14.75 22.51 -0.80
C ASN A 84 14.28 21.29 0.05
N HIS A 85 15.09 20.24 0.19
CA HIS A 85 14.71 19.03 0.92
C HIS A 85 14.28 19.31 2.38
N SER A 86 15.08 20.09 3.12
CA SER A 86 14.79 20.41 4.52
C SER A 86 13.55 21.31 4.68
N GLU A 87 13.25 22.16 3.69
CA GLU A 87 12.05 23.01 3.69
C GLU A 87 10.79 22.17 3.47
N LEU A 88 10.82 21.27 2.49
CA LEU A 88 9.72 20.34 2.21
C LEU A 88 9.49 19.39 3.39
N ALA A 89 10.57 18.91 4.03
CA ALA A 89 10.48 18.08 5.22
C ALA A 89 9.70 18.78 6.34
N LYS A 90 10.00 20.05 6.61
CA LYS A 90 9.27 20.87 7.59
C LYS A 90 7.82 21.12 7.16
N LYS A 91 7.59 21.51 5.91
CA LYS A 91 6.26 21.84 5.37
C LYS A 91 5.29 20.64 5.45
N TYR A 92 5.76 19.46 5.08
CA TYR A 92 4.94 18.24 5.04
C TYR A 92 5.02 17.38 6.31
N LYS A 93 5.79 17.81 7.32
CA LYS A 93 6.04 17.07 8.58
C LYS A 93 6.61 15.67 8.32
N LEU A 94 7.57 15.59 7.42
CA LEU A 94 8.27 14.36 7.03
C LEU A 94 9.76 14.47 7.39
N THR A 95 10.46 13.34 7.42
CA THR A 95 11.91 13.36 7.56
C THR A 95 12.57 13.73 6.24
N GLU A 96 13.74 14.36 6.30
CA GLU A 96 14.48 14.75 5.09
C GLU A 96 14.81 13.53 4.21
N VAL A 97 15.19 12.42 4.83
CA VAL A 97 15.42 11.12 4.16
C VAL A 97 14.19 10.66 3.38
N TYR A 98 12.98 10.90 3.89
CA TYR A 98 11.76 10.54 3.21
C TYR A 98 11.49 11.43 1.99
N ILE A 99 11.79 12.73 2.08
CA ILE A 99 11.74 13.65 0.92
C ILE A 99 12.71 13.19 -0.17
N TYR A 100 13.96 12.85 0.17
CA TYR A 100 14.93 12.28 -0.80
C TYR A 100 14.38 11.03 -1.51
N ARG A 101 13.71 10.15 -0.77
CA ARG A 101 13.09 8.93 -1.35
C ARG A 101 11.95 9.26 -2.30
N ILE A 102 11.08 10.21 -1.95
CA ILE A 102 9.99 10.66 -2.82
C ILE A 102 10.56 11.23 -4.11
N VAL A 103 11.50 12.17 -4.02
CA VAL A 103 12.11 12.82 -5.19
C VAL A 103 12.76 11.81 -6.12
N LYS A 104 13.57 10.90 -5.57
CA LYS A 104 14.22 9.85 -6.36
C LYS A 104 13.22 8.97 -7.10
N ARG A 105 12.17 8.51 -6.40
CA ARG A 105 11.15 7.61 -6.98
C ARG A 105 10.34 8.30 -8.08
N MET A 106 9.91 9.54 -7.83
CA MET A 106 9.15 10.32 -8.81
C MET A 106 9.98 10.60 -10.08
N ALA A 107 11.26 10.92 -9.92
CA ALA A 107 12.17 11.11 -11.05
C ALA A 107 12.39 9.82 -11.87
N GLU A 108 12.49 8.66 -11.19
CA GLU A 108 12.57 7.35 -11.87
C GLU A 108 11.29 7.04 -12.65
N GLN A 109 10.12 7.38 -12.11
CA GLN A 109 8.84 7.21 -12.81
C GLN A 109 8.69 8.13 -14.02
N GLU A 110 9.05 9.41 -13.90
CA GLU A 110 9.01 10.33 -15.04
C GLU A 110 9.95 9.88 -16.16
N ARG A 111 11.16 9.44 -15.81
CA ARG A 111 12.11 8.88 -16.78
C ARG A 111 11.52 7.66 -17.50
N ASN A 112 10.95 6.71 -16.77
CA ASN A 112 10.37 5.50 -17.35
C ASN A 112 9.12 5.81 -18.22
N ARG A 113 8.36 6.87 -17.89
CA ARG A 113 7.24 7.35 -18.71
C ARG A 113 7.71 8.00 -20.02
N MET A 114 8.75 8.83 -19.95
CA MET A 114 9.27 9.56 -21.12
C MET A 114 10.10 8.67 -22.04
N GLN A 115 10.73 7.62 -21.50
CA GLN A 115 11.51 6.66 -22.25
C GLN A 115 11.25 5.24 -21.70
N PRO A 116 10.23 4.54 -22.22
CA PRO A 116 10.05 3.11 -21.95
C PRO A 116 11.33 2.35 -22.32
N SER A 117 11.61 1.26 -21.60
CA SER A 117 12.79 0.42 -21.87
C SER A 117 12.82 0.03 -23.35
N LEU A 118 13.94 0.25 -24.03
CA LEU A 118 14.12 -0.17 -25.42
C LEU A 118 14.15 -1.71 -25.57
N PHE A 119 14.36 -2.42 -24.45
CA PHE A 119 14.36 -3.87 -24.40
C PHE A 119 13.27 -4.30 -23.42
N GLU A 120 12.09 -4.61 -23.95
CA GLU A 120 11.04 -5.32 -23.24
C GLU A 120 10.96 -6.74 -23.83
N VAL A 121 11.58 -7.72 -23.14
CA VAL A 121 11.21 -9.15 -23.15
C VAL A 121 11.37 -9.68 -21.73
#